data_AF-A0A158JH21-F1
#
_entry.id   AF-A0A158JH21-F1
#
_cell.length_a   1.000
_cell.length_b   1.000
_cell.length_c   1.000
_cell.angle_alpha   90.00
_cell.angle_beta   90.00
_cell.angle_gamma   90.00
#
_symmetry.space_group_name_H-M   'P 1'
#
loop_
_entity.id
_entity.type
_entity.pdbx_description
1 polymer ?
#
loop_
_entity_poly.entity_id
_entity_poly.type
_entity_poly.pdbx_seq_one_letter_code
_entity_poly.pdbx_strand_id
1 'polypeptide(L)'
;MSAADARPLAIAITTGEPAGVGPELTAAALQAARERWPSAHFTVLGDRDLLTSRAGGAWPAAGDAIDIEHYALAVPAKPGKLDAANGRYVLGLLDAAIDGAVSGRFDAIVTAPLQKSTINDAGVPFTGHTEYLAERTNTPRVVMMLAGSSERPLRVALATTHLPLKDVSAALSIDGLVETLTIIHHDLRAHFGLAVPRILVTGLNPHAGENGYLGREEIDVITPALERARALGIDAPGPYPADTLFQPRYLKDADCVLAMFHDQGLPVLKYATFGEGINVTLGLPIIRTSVDHGTALDLAGTGRADPGSMIAAIDAAVTMARHKRSA
;
A
#
# COMPACT_ATOMS: atom_id res chain seq x y z
N MET A 1 -8.61 30.11 -7.36
CA MET A 1 -7.16 30.35 -7.44
C MET A 1 -6.67 29.87 -8.79
N SER A 2 -5.86 30.67 -9.48
CA SER A 2 -5.19 30.23 -10.72
C SER A 2 -4.38 28.96 -10.44
N ALA A 3 -4.39 27.99 -11.36
CA ALA A 3 -3.60 26.75 -11.25
C ALA A 3 -2.08 27.00 -11.17
N ALA A 4 -1.62 28.24 -11.40
CA ALA A 4 -0.23 28.64 -11.37
C ALA A 4 0.37 28.88 -9.96
N ASP A 5 -0.45 28.93 -8.89
CA ASP A 5 0.00 29.25 -7.51
C ASP A 5 -0.02 28.07 -6.53
N ALA A 6 -0.40 26.86 -6.98
CA ALA A 6 -0.43 25.71 -6.09
C ALA A 6 0.98 25.13 -5.91
N ARG A 7 1.47 25.05 -4.66
CA ARG A 7 2.74 24.36 -4.35
C ARG A 7 2.75 22.95 -4.99
N PRO A 8 3.89 22.46 -5.51
CA PRO A 8 4.00 21.11 -6.02
C PRO A 8 3.49 20.06 -5.01
N LEU A 9 3.02 18.93 -5.52
CA LEU A 9 2.70 17.78 -4.66
C LEU A 9 3.99 17.24 -4.07
N ALA A 10 4.11 17.19 -2.75
CA ALA A 10 5.30 16.71 -2.09
C ALA A 10 5.15 15.21 -1.76
N ILE A 11 5.97 14.35 -2.35
CA ILE A 11 5.90 12.90 -2.18
C ILE A 11 7.21 12.42 -1.55
N ALA A 12 7.15 11.81 -0.37
CA ALA A 12 8.33 11.18 0.23
C ALA A 12 8.47 9.73 -0.21
N ILE A 13 9.70 9.30 -0.44
CA ILE A 13 10.02 7.93 -0.80
C ILE A 13 11.07 7.39 0.16
N THR A 14 10.74 6.35 0.92
CA THR A 14 11.73 5.66 1.77
C THR A 14 12.38 4.53 0.98
N THR A 15 13.72 4.47 0.96
CA THR A 15 14.45 3.47 0.17
C THR A 15 14.42 2.06 0.76
N GLY A 16 13.92 1.89 1.98
CA GLY A 16 13.76 0.59 2.62
C GLY A 16 15.08 -0.06 3.05
N GLU A 17 15.13 -1.39 3.00
CA GLU A 17 16.31 -2.18 3.40
C GLU A 17 17.50 -1.89 2.47
N PRO A 18 18.62 -1.33 2.99
CA PRO A 18 19.74 -0.90 2.17
C PRO A 18 20.51 -2.04 1.49
N ALA A 19 20.39 -3.27 1.98
CA ALA A 19 20.94 -4.46 1.31
C ALA A 19 20.06 -4.97 0.14
N GLY A 20 18.79 -4.56 0.07
CA GLY A 20 17.81 -5.01 -0.91
C GLY A 20 17.76 -4.18 -2.19
N VAL A 21 16.71 -4.43 -2.99
CA VAL A 21 16.48 -3.75 -4.29
C VAL A 21 15.85 -2.37 -4.17
N GLY A 22 15.36 -1.97 -3.00
CA GLY A 22 14.66 -0.69 -2.80
C GLY A 22 15.41 0.55 -3.33
N PRO A 23 16.71 0.72 -3.03
CA PRO A 23 17.50 1.84 -3.55
C PRO A 23 17.57 1.93 -5.09
N GLU A 24 17.84 0.81 -5.78
CA GLU A 24 17.97 0.79 -7.25
C GLU A 24 16.61 0.94 -7.95
N LEU A 25 15.55 0.31 -7.42
CA LEU A 25 14.21 0.46 -7.97
C LEU A 25 13.67 1.88 -7.79
N THR A 26 14.00 2.55 -6.69
CA THR A 26 13.64 3.96 -6.47
C THR A 26 14.26 4.85 -7.54
N ALA A 27 15.55 4.65 -7.86
CA ALA A 27 16.23 5.41 -8.90
C ALA A 27 15.55 5.24 -10.27
N ALA A 28 15.32 3.98 -10.67
CA ALA A 28 14.69 3.64 -11.94
C ALA A 28 13.26 4.21 -12.05
N ALA A 29 12.46 4.07 -10.98
CA ALA A 29 11.08 4.54 -10.98
C ALA A 29 10.98 6.08 -11.05
N LEU A 30 11.90 6.80 -10.40
CA LEU A 30 11.91 8.26 -10.42
C LEU A 30 12.20 8.87 -11.79
N GLN A 31 12.98 8.18 -12.63
CA GLN A 31 13.21 8.62 -14.00
C GLN A 31 11.88 8.71 -14.77
N ALA A 32 11.04 7.68 -14.66
CA ALA A 32 9.71 7.66 -15.29
C ALA A 32 8.70 8.58 -14.57
N ALA A 33 8.79 8.72 -13.25
CA ALA A 33 7.86 9.54 -12.47
C ALA A 33 8.00 11.03 -12.77
N ARG A 34 9.24 11.54 -12.93
CA ARG A 34 9.51 12.95 -13.24
C ARG A 34 8.83 13.40 -14.53
N GLU A 35 8.90 12.59 -15.57
CA GLU A 35 8.30 12.91 -16.88
C GLU A 35 6.77 12.89 -16.82
N ARG A 36 6.20 11.92 -16.10
CA ARG A 36 4.74 11.73 -15.99
C ARG A 36 4.08 12.72 -15.03
N TRP A 37 4.80 13.17 -14.00
CA TRP A 37 4.26 14.03 -12.93
C TRP A 37 5.10 15.30 -12.74
N PRO A 38 5.14 16.22 -13.72
CA PRO A 38 5.97 17.43 -13.65
C PRO A 38 5.54 18.43 -12.55
N SER A 39 4.35 18.26 -11.97
CA SER A 39 3.86 19.07 -10.84
C SER A 39 4.07 18.41 -9.47
N ALA A 40 4.77 17.28 -9.43
CA ALA A 40 5.17 16.61 -8.20
C ALA A 40 6.65 16.87 -7.90
N HIS A 41 6.94 16.98 -6.61
CA HIS A 41 8.26 17.05 -6.03
C HIS A 41 8.50 15.78 -5.21
N PHE A 42 9.56 15.06 -5.51
CA PHE A 42 9.89 13.80 -4.84
C PHE A 42 11.06 14.00 -3.88
N THR A 43 10.88 13.63 -2.62
CA THR A 43 11.95 13.63 -1.62
C THR A 43 12.30 12.19 -1.26
N VAL A 44 13.48 11.76 -1.67
CA VAL A 44 14.00 10.42 -1.35
C VAL A 44 14.72 10.48 -0.02
N LEU A 45 14.21 9.73 0.96
CA LEU A 45 14.83 9.57 2.26
C LEU A 45 15.78 8.38 2.19
N GLY A 46 17.08 8.63 2.29
CA GLY A 46 18.08 7.58 2.24
C GLY A 46 19.53 8.06 2.30
N ASP A 47 20.46 7.10 2.34
CA ASP A 47 21.89 7.38 2.33
C ASP A 47 22.37 7.77 0.92
N ARG A 48 23.03 8.92 0.80
CA ARG A 48 23.40 9.49 -0.51
C ARG A 48 24.46 8.64 -1.22
N ASP A 49 25.40 8.08 -0.47
CA ASP A 49 26.49 7.27 -1.03
C ASP A 49 25.96 5.90 -1.46
N LEU A 50 25.04 5.32 -0.68
CA LEU A 50 24.29 4.13 -1.07
C LEU A 50 23.54 4.38 -2.38
N LEU A 51 22.73 5.43 -2.45
CA LEU A 51 21.89 5.71 -3.61
C LEU A 51 22.74 5.94 -4.87
N THR A 52 23.82 6.71 -4.74
CA THR A 52 24.77 6.95 -5.83
C THR A 52 25.43 5.65 -6.31
N SER A 53 25.86 4.79 -5.39
CA SER A 53 26.49 3.50 -5.73
C SER A 53 25.52 2.51 -6.38
N ARG A 54 24.22 2.57 -6.04
CA ARG A 54 23.19 1.63 -6.52
C ARG A 54 22.57 2.01 -7.85
N ALA A 55 22.51 3.30 -8.18
CA ALA A 55 22.00 3.74 -9.48
C ALA A 55 23.02 3.61 -10.63
N GLY A 56 24.16 2.95 -10.42
CA GLY A 56 25.19 2.78 -11.45
C GLY A 56 25.72 4.10 -12.02
N GLY A 57 25.69 5.18 -11.23
CA GLY A 57 26.12 6.53 -11.64
C GLY A 57 25.05 7.41 -12.28
N ALA A 58 23.82 6.93 -12.46
CA ALA A 58 22.71 7.68 -13.06
C ALA A 58 21.58 7.95 -12.06
N TRP A 59 21.92 8.42 -10.85
CA TRP A 59 20.89 9.01 -9.99
C TRP A 59 20.28 10.20 -10.75
N PRO A 60 18.94 10.35 -10.81
CA PRO A 60 18.34 11.50 -11.45
C PRO A 60 19.00 12.78 -10.93
N ALA A 61 19.58 13.58 -11.84
CA ALA A 61 20.31 14.77 -11.45
C ALA A 61 19.43 15.62 -10.52
N ALA A 62 19.95 15.93 -9.33
CA ALA A 62 19.26 16.78 -8.37
C ALA A 62 18.89 18.09 -9.07
N GLY A 63 17.64 18.50 -8.91
CA GLY A 63 17.04 19.68 -9.54
C GLY A 63 15.64 19.90 -8.96
N ASP A 64 14.91 20.90 -9.42
CA ASP A 64 13.67 21.44 -8.80
C ASP A 64 12.52 20.44 -8.52
N ALA A 65 12.64 19.15 -8.87
CA ALA A 65 11.60 18.13 -8.70
C ALA A 65 12.05 16.87 -7.92
N ILE A 66 13.34 16.66 -7.67
CA ILE A 66 13.83 15.47 -6.95
C ILE A 66 14.97 15.87 -5.99
N ASP A 67 14.74 15.62 -4.71
CA ASP A 67 15.72 15.79 -3.63
C ASP A 67 16.09 14.46 -2.98
N ILE A 68 17.33 14.38 -2.48
CA ILE A 68 17.74 13.34 -1.52
C ILE A 68 17.90 14.00 -0.16
N GLU A 69 17.07 13.60 0.80
CA GLU A 69 17.29 13.90 2.21
C GLU A 69 18.20 12.82 2.80
N HIS A 70 19.39 13.24 3.21
CA HIS A 70 20.43 12.31 3.60
C HIS A 70 20.23 11.79 5.02
N TYR A 71 20.15 10.46 5.14
CA TYR A 71 20.27 9.73 6.40
C TYR A 71 21.47 8.80 6.29
N ALA A 72 22.43 8.90 7.20
CA ALA A 72 23.63 8.08 7.14
C ALA A 72 23.35 6.63 7.56
N LEU A 73 23.89 5.68 6.81
CA LEU A 73 23.95 4.28 7.26
C LEU A 73 24.83 4.16 8.52
N ALA A 74 24.52 3.19 9.38
CA ALA A 74 25.38 2.87 10.53
C ALA A 74 26.64 2.11 10.07
N VAL A 75 26.50 1.26 9.06
CA VAL A 75 27.59 0.52 8.41
C VAL A 75 27.37 0.46 6.90
N PRO A 76 28.43 0.42 6.07
CA PRO A 76 28.29 0.30 4.62
C PRO A 76 27.46 -0.92 4.21
N ALA A 77 26.39 -0.72 3.45
CA ALA A 77 25.52 -1.80 3.01
C ALA A 77 26.11 -2.53 1.79
N LYS A 78 26.05 -3.87 1.79
CA LYS A 78 26.45 -4.71 0.66
C LYS A 78 25.22 -5.32 -0.02
N PRO A 79 25.15 -5.34 -1.36
CA PRO A 79 24.06 -6.00 -2.08
C PRO A 79 23.80 -7.42 -1.59
N GLY A 80 22.55 -7.71 -1.23
CA GLY A 80 22.09 -9.03 -0.81
C GLY A 80 22.56 -9.51 0.57
N LYS A 81 23.28 -8.68 1.33
CA LYS A 81 23.80 -9.03 2.66
C LYS A 81 23.20 -8.12 3.72
N LEU A 82 22.23 -8.65 4.45
CA LEU A 82 21.60 -7.98 5.59
C LEU A 82 22.64 -7.67 6.67
N ASP A 83 22.47 -6.53 7.35
CA ASP A 83 23.25 -6.15 8.52
C ASP A 83 22.35 -5.45 9.55
N ALA A 84 22.18 -6.08 10.71
CA ALA A 84 21.33 -5.58 11.79
C ALA A 84 21.74 -4.18 12.27
N ALA A 85 23.00 -3.77 12.12
CA ALA A 85 23.43 -2.42 12.46
C ALA A 85 22.67 -1.33 11.69
N ASN A 86 22.16 -1.65 10.49
CA ASN A 86 21.36 -0.74 9.68
C ASN A 86 19.84 -0.82 9.97
N GLY A 87 19.38 -1.68 10.88
CA GLY A 87 17.94 -1.79 11.20
C GLY A 87 17.34 -0.47 11.70
N ARG A 88 18.09 0.30 12.51
CA ARG A 88 17.67 1.64 12.97
C ARG A 88 17.67 2.70 11.88
N TYR A 89 18.55 2.57 10.88
CA TYR A 89 18.51 3.44 9.70
C TYR A 89 17.18 3.26 8.97
N VAL A 90 16.76 2.02 8.72
CA VAL A 90 15.50 1.71 8.02
C VAL A 90 14.30 2.31 8.76
N LEU A 91 14.26 2.17 10.09
CA LEU A 91 13.20 2.78 10.90
C LEU A 91 13.26 4.32 10.87
N GLY A 92 14.45 4.92 10.95
CA GLY A 92 14.61 6.37 10.87
C GLY A 92 14.07 6.97 9.57
N LEU A 93 14.22 6.27 8.43
CA LEU A 93 13.60 6.70 7.17
C LEU A 93 12.07 6.68 7.25
N LEU A 94 11.51 5.60 7.79
CA LEU A 94 10.07 5.44 7.94
C LEU A 94 9.50 6.49 8.89
N ASP A 95 10.21 6.78 9.97
CA ASP A 95 9.86 7.79 10.94
C ASP A 95 9.80 9.18 10.33
N ALA A 96 10.86 9.58 9.63
CA ALA A 96 10.91 10.87 8.95
C ALA A 96 9.80 11.02 7.89
N ALA A 97 9.49 9.95 7.14
CA ALA A 97 8.39 9.95 6.18
C ALA A 97 7.03 10.16 6.87
N ILE A 98 6.76 9.42 7.95
CA ILE A 98 5.51 9.51 8.71
C ILE A 98 5.36 10.91 9.31
N ASP A 99 6.38 11.40 10.01
CA ASP A 99 6.34 12.71 10.67
C ASP A 99 6.18 13.84 9.66
N GLY A 100 6.86 13.73 8.50
CA GLY A 100 6.69 14.67 7.40
C GLY A 100 5.28 14.63 6.80
N ALA A 101 4.67 13.46 6.65
CA ALA A 101 3.32 13.37 6.12
C ALA A 101 2.25 13.84 7.12
N VAL A 102 2.39 13.50 8.41
CA VAL A 102 1.48 13.93 9.49
C VAL A 102 1.53 15.45 9.66
N SER A 103 2.72 16.06 9.56
CA SER A 103 2.88 17.52 9.64
C SER A 103 2.49 18.28 8.37
N GLY A 104 2.11 17.58 7.29
CA GLY A 104 1.76 18.18 6.00
C GLY A 104 2.95 18.63 5.14
N ARG A 105 4.18 18.28 5.53
CA ARG A 105 5.38 18.44 4.69
C ARG A 105 5.30 17.56 3.44
N PHE A 106 4.72 16.36 3.57
CA PHE A 106 4.47 15.44 2.46
C PHE A 106 2.97 15.21 2.28
N ASP A 107 2.49 15.26 1.04
CA ASP A 107 1.12 14.93 0.67
C ASP A 107 0.89 13.41 0.63
N ALA A 108 1.94 12.61 0.38
CA ALA A 108 1.92 11.15 0.45
C ALA A 108 3.32 10.58 0.71
N ILE A 109 3.36 9.32 1.18
CA ILE A 109 4.59 8.53 1.31
C ILE A 109 4.52 7.26 0.47
N VAL A 110 5.65 6.90 -0.13
CA VAL A 110 5.85 5.65 -0.88
C VAL A 110 6.95 4.86 -0.20
N THR A 111 6.68 3.62 0.18
CA THR A 111 7.67 2.79 0.88
C THR A 111 8.17 1.65 -0.01
N ALA A 112 9.48 1.63 -0.28
CA ALA A 112 10.17 0.48 -0.83
C ALA A 112 10.23 -0.68 0.19
N PRO A 113 10.59 -1.91 -0.21
CA PRO A 113 10.61 -3.06 0.70
C PRO A 113 11.60 -2.88 1.85
N LEU A 114 11.21 -3.33 3.04
CA LEU A 114 12.11 -3.48 4.18
C LEU A 114 12.16 -4.93 4.66
N GLN A 115 13.16 -5.22 5.49
CA GLN A 115 13.36 -6.53 6.08
C GLN A 115 13.02 -6.50 7.57
N LYS A 116 11.94 -7.20 7.96
CA LYS A 116 11.49 -7.26 9.36
C LYS A 116 12.58 -7.84 10.28
N SER A 117 13.31 -8.85 9.83
CA SER A 117 14.36 -9.50 10.63
C SER A 117 15.49 -8.53 10.98
N THR A 118 15.98 -7.74 10.02
CA THR A 118 17.05 -6.75 10.26
C THR A 118 16.68 -5.75 11.36
N ILE A 119 15.42 -5.32 11.40
CA ILE A 119 14.92 -4.37 12.41
C ILE A 119 14.82 -5.03 13.79
N ASN A 120 14.27 -6.24 13.86
CA ASN A 120 14.17 -6.99 15.11
C ASN A 120 15.56 -7.34 15.68
N ASP A 121 16.49 -7.74 14.83
CA ASP A 121 17.87 -8.05 15.20
C ASP A 121 18.64 -6.80 15.68
N ALA A 122 18.20 -5.60 15.28
CA ALA A 122 18.68 -4.32 15.80
C ALA A 122 18.13 -3.97 17.21
N GLY A 123 17.36 -4.89 17.80
CA GLY A 123 16.76 -4.73 19.13
C GLY A 123 15.49 -3.88 19.14
N VAL A 124 14.82 -3.70 18.00
CA VAL A 124 13.56 -2.95 17.91
C VAL A 124 12.41 -3.90 17.54
N PRO A 125 11.42 -4.14 18.42
CA PRO A 125 10.27 -4.95 18.09
C PRO A 125 9.53 -4.38 16.87
N PHE A 126 9.45 -5.17 15.81
CA PHE A 126 8.82 -4.74 14.56
C PHE A 126 8.04 -5.88 13.91
N THR A 127 6.73 -5.69 13.80
CA THR A 127 5.80 -6.68 13.23
C THR A 127 5.56 -6.47 11.75
N GLY A 128 5.54 -5.22 11.27
CA GLY A 128 5.30 -4.88 9.88
C GLY A 128 5.07 -3.38 9.66
N HIS A 129 5.08 -2.95 8.39
CA HIS A 129 4.83 -1.55 8.02
C HIS A 129 3.47 -1.06 8.51
N THR A 130 2.42 -1.85 8.25
CA THR A 130 1.04 -1.46 8.49
C THR A 130 0.79 -1.25 9.98
N GLU A 131 1.28 -2.16 10.81
CA GLU A 131 1.17 -2.09 12.27
C GLU A 131 1.96 -0.92 12.84
N TYR A 132 3.21 -0.73 12.36
CA TYR A 132 4.06 0.38 12.79
C TYR A 132 3.45 1.75 12.42
N LEU A 133 2.91 1.88 11.21
CA LEU A 133 2.22 3.08 10.74
C LEU A 133 0.98 3.39 11.59
N ALA A 134 0.17 2.37 11.89
CA ALA A 134 -1.03 2.51 12.69
C ALA A 134 -0.69 3.00 14.11
N GLU A 135 0.31 2.39 14.76
CA GLU A 135 0.77 2.79 16.09
C GLU A 135 1.31 4.23 16.10
N ARG A 136 2.23 4.57 15.19
CA ARG A 136 2.85 5.90 15.10
C ARG A 136 1.85 7.02 14.81
N THR A 137 0.75 6.72 14.12
CA THR A 137 -0.29 7.68 13.77
C THR A 137 -1.49 7.65 14.72
N ASN A 138 -1.46 6.82 15.78
CA ASN A 138 -2.59 6.55 16.67
C ASN A 138 -3.87 6.15 15.91
N THR A 139 -3.71 5.40 14.83
CA THR A 139 -4.82 4.92 14.01
C THR A 139 -5.31 3.58 14.53
N PRO A 140 -6.55 3.48 15.05
CA PRO A 140 -7.03 2.27 15.71
C PRO A 140 -7.24 1.09 14.74
N ARG A 141 -7.65 1.39 13.50
CA ARG A 141 -7.84 0.39 12.45
C ARG A 141 -7.34 0.92 11.12
N VAL A 142 -6.62 0.05 10.42
CA VAL A 142 -6.21 0.25 9.04
C VAL A 142 -6.72 -0.91 8.19
N VAL A 143 -6.94 -0.66 6.91
CA VAL A 143 -7.37 -1.69 5.95
C VAL A 143 -6.30 -1.82 4.88
N MET A 144 -5.78 -3.03 4.72
CA MET A 144 -4.84 -3.35 3.65
C MET A 144 -5.61 -3.54 2.35
N MET A 145 -5.21 -2.81 1.31
CA MET A 145 -5.75 -2.96 -0.03
C MET A 145 -4.60 -3.18 -1.01
N LEU A 146 -4.68 -4.24 -1.81
CA LEU A 146 -3.84 -4.36 -2.98
C LEU A 146 -4.56 -3.77 -4.18
N ALA A 147 -3.80 -3.13 -5.07
CA ALA A 147 -4.33 -2.55 -6.30
C ALA A 147 -3.42 -2.87 -7.47
N GLY A 148 -4.02 -3.03 -8.65
CA GLY A 148 -3.33 -3.14 -9.92
C GLY A 148 -3.53 -1.93 -10.80
N SER A 149 -2.49 -1.51 -11.51
CA SER A 149 -2.54 -0.45 -12.52
C SER A 149 -2.74 -1.04 -13.93
N SER A 150 -3.94 -1.55 -14.24
CA SER A 150 -4.33 -1.89 -15.62
C SER A 150 -5.41 -0.92 -16.12
N GLU A 151 -5.81 -1.01 -17.40
CA GLU A 151 -6.90 -0.20 -17.98
C GLU A 151 -8.19 -0.21 -17.13
N ARG A 152 -8.39 -1.27 -16.33
CA ARG A 152 -9.39 -1.32 -15.27
C ARG A 152 -8.71 -1.74 -13.96
N PRO A 153 -8.39 -0.81 -13.06
CA PRO A 153 -7.64 -1.13 -11.87
C PRO A 153 -8.44 -2.05 -10.95
N LEU A 154 -7.97 -3.29 -10.78
CA LEU A 154 -8.51 -4.21 -9.79
C LEU A 154 -7.99 -3.80 -8.42
N ARG A 155 -8.91 -3.46 -7.50
CA ARG A 155 -8.60 -3.16 -6.10
C ARG A 155 -9.23 -4.23 -5.20
N VAL A 156 -8.42 -4.84 -4.34
CA VAL A 156 -8.85 -5.87 -3.39
C VAL A 156 -8.43 -5.46 -1.99
N ALA A 157 -9.39 -5.03 -1.17
CA ALA A 157 -9.23 -4.83 0.26
C ALA A 157 -9.44 -6.14 1.02
N LEU A 158 -8.83 -6.26 2.19
CA LEU A 158 -8.88 -7.46 3.02
C LEU A 158 -9.51 -7.16 4.38
N ALA A 159 -10.52 -7.94 4.77
CA ALA A 159 -11.10 -7.87 6.11
C ALA A 159 -10.15 -8.44 7.18
N THR A 160 -9.33 -9.43 6.80
CA THR A 160 -8.25 -9.99 7.62
C THR A 160 -6.97 -10.13 6.78
N THR A 161 -5.81 -9.88 7.39
CA THR A 161 -4.51 -9.88 6.71
C THR A 161 -3.71 -11.15 7.03
N HIS A 162 -2.60 -11.04 7.77
CA HIS A 162 -1.65 -12.13 8.02
C HIS A 162 -2.07 -12.95 9.25
N LEU A 163 -3.19 -13.69 9.13
CA LEU A 163 -3.66 -14.63 10.15
C LEU A 163 -3.50 -16.09 9.68
N PRO A 164 -3.24 -17.04 10.59
CA PRO A 164 -3.43 -18.46 10.28
C PRO A 164 -4.88 -18.70 9.82
N LEU A 165 -5.07 -19.52 8.78
CA LEU A 165 -6.39 -19.75 8.18
C LEU A 165 -7.45 -20.20 9.20
N LYS A 166 -7.06 -21.01 10.19
CA LYS A 166 -7.94 -21.49 11.27
C LYS A 166 -8.55 -20.37 12.13
N ASP A 167 -7.91 -19.20 12.17
CA ASP A 167 -8.30 -18.08 13.03
C ASP A 167 -9.15 -17.04 12.27
N VAL A 168 -9.29 -17.18 10.95
CA VAL A 168 -9.99 -16.21 10.08
C VAL A 168 -11.47 -16.06 10.46
N SER A 169 -12.21 -17.17 10.57
CA SER A 169 -13.65 -17.13 10.89
C SER A 169 -13.92 -16.39 12.20
N ALA A 170 -13.16 -16.73 13.25
CA ALA A 170 -13.30 -16.13 14.57
C ALA A 170 -12.87 -14.65 14.64
N ALA A 171 -12.04 -14.18 13.70
CA ALA A 171 -11.61 -12.79 13.64
C ALA A 171 -12.66 -11.84 13.04
N LEU A 172 -13.66 -12.38 12.33
CA LEU A 172 -14.71 -11.58 11.72
C LEU A 172 -15.79 -11.21 12.73
N SER A 173 -16.21 -9.95 12.70
CA SER A 173 -17.30 -9.43 13.53
C SER A 173 -18.09 -8.38 12.75
N ILE A 174 -19.35 -8.16 13.16
CA ILE A 174 -20.23 -7.19 12.52
C ILE A 174 -19.60 -5.79 12.56
N ASP A 175 -19.19 -5.34 13.76
CA ASP A 175 -18.59 -4.02 13.93
C ASP A 175 -17.27 -3.88 13.17
N GLY A 176 -16.42 -4.92 13.18
CA GLY A 176 -15.16 -4.91 12.43
C GLY A 176 -15.35 -4.79 10.92
N LEU A 177 -16.35 -5.47 10.35
CA LEU A 177 -16.68 -5.37 8.93
C LEU A 177 -17.29 -4.01 8.56
N VAL A 178 -18.17 -3.47 9.41
CA VAL A 178 -18.74 -2.13 9.22
C VAL A 178 -17.65 -1.06 9.26
N GLU A 179 -16.72 -1.15 10.21
CA GLU A 179 -15.57 -0.24 10.31
C GLU A 179 -14.66 -0.36 9.07
N THR A 180 -14.38 -1.58 8.63
CA THR A 180 -13.60 -1.86 7.41
C THR A 180 -14.25 -1.24 6.17
N LEU A 181 -15.56 -1.44 5.96
CA LEU A 181 -16.29 -0.86 4.84
C LEU A 181 -16.36 0.67 4.92
N THR A 182 -16.47 1.23 6.12
CA THR A 182 -16.45 2.68 6.34
C THR A 182 -15.10 3.28 5.94
N ILE A 183 -13.99 2.64 6.32
CA ILE A 183 -12.63 3.06 5.93
C ILE A 183 -12.46 2.98 4.41
N ILE A 184 -12.85 1.86 3.79
CA ILE A 184 -12.75 1.69 2.33
C ILE A 184 -13.58 2.77 1.62
N HIS A 185 -14.84 2.96 2.03
CA HIS A 185 -15.72 3.95 1.43
C HIS A 185 -15.16 5.37 1.56
N HIS A 186 -14.70 5.75 2.76
CA HIS A 186 -14.09 7.05 3.00
C HIS A 186 -12.88 7.28 2.09
N ASP A 187 -11.91 6.36 2.09
CA ASP A 187 -10.66 6.56 1.37
C ASP A 187 -10.84 6.47 -0.15
N LEU A 188 -11.75 5.64 -0.66
CA LEU A 188 -12.09 5.62 -2.09
C LEU A 188 -12.66 6.97 -2.55
N ARG A 189 -13.44 7.65 -1.70
CA ARG A 189 -13.92 9.01 -1.99
C ARG A 189 -12.80 10.02 -1.90
N ALA A 190 -12.13 10.09 -0.76
CA ALA A 190 -11.17 11.13 -0.43
C ALA A 190 -9.88 11.04 -1.26
N HIS A 191 -9.40 9.82 -1.50
CA HIS A 191 -8.11 9.57 -2.11
C HIS A 191 -8.22 9.02 -3.53
N PHE A 192 -9.33 8.41 -3.95
CA PHE A 192 -9.48 7.90 -5.32
C PHE A 192 -10.48 8.71 -6.16
N GLY A 193 -11.08 9.76 -5.60
CA GLY A 193 -12.01 10.64 -6.32
C GLY A 193 -13.33 9.97 -6.71
N LEU A 194 -13.67 8.84 -6.09
CA LEU A 194 -14.89 8.09 -6.40
C LEU A 194 -16.05 8.64 -5.57
N ALA A 195 -16.91 9.45 -6.19
CA ALA A 195 -18.01 10.11 -5.46
C ALA A 195 -19.02 9.14 -4.84
N VAL A 196 -19.22 7.97 -5.44
CA VAL A 196 -20.10 6.90 -4.93
C VAL A 196 -19.41 5.55 -5.16
N PRO A 197 -18.47 5.16 -4.28
CA PRO A 197 -17.70 3.93 -4.47
C PRO A 197 -18.58 2.69 -4.33
N ARG A 198 -18.45 1.77 -5.27
CA ARG A 198 -19.14 0.47 -5.28
C ARG A 198 -18.19 -0.65 -4.82
N ILE A 199 -18.47 -1.23 -3.66
CA ILE A 199 -17.60 -2.20 -2.98
C ILE A 199 -18.24 -3.60 -3.01
N LEU A 200 -17.78 -4.49 -3.88
CA LEU A 200 -18.31 -5.86 -3.90
C LEU A 200 -17.73 -6.67 -2.73
N VAL A 201 -18.56 -7.37 -1.97
CA VAL A 201 -18.12 -8.11 -0.77
C VAL A 201 -18.25 -9.61 -0.97
N THR A 202 -17.20 -10.38 -0.71
CA THR A 202 -17.25 -11.84 -0.75
C THR A 202 -17.95 -12.41 0.50
N GLY A 203 -18.46 -13.65 0.41
CA GLY A 203 -18.67 -14.48 1.59
C GLY A 203 -17.33 -14.96 2.16
N LEU A 204 -17.35 -15.45 3.40
CA LEU A 204 -16.22 -16.18 3.98
C LEU A 204 -16.17 -17.60 3.40
N ASN A 205 -17.32 -18.26 3.41
CA ASN A 205 -17.45 -19.66 3.07
C ASN A 205 -17.58 -19.86 1.55
N PRO A 206 -17.23 -21.06 1.03
CA PRO A 206 -17.59 -21.45 -0.33
C PRO A 206 -19.08 -21.23 -0.58
N HIS A 207 -19.42 -20.75 -1.78
CA HIS A 207 -20.79 -20.42 -2.17
C HIS A 207 -21.48 -19.40 -1.23
N ALA A 208 -20.71 -18.58 -0.50
CA ALA A 208 -21.22 -17.67 0.52
C ALA A 208 -22.14 -18.39 1.52
N GLY A 209 -21.70 -19.57 1.99
CA GLY A 209 -22.36 -20.36 3.03
C GLY A 209 -23.55 -21.18 2.55
N GLU A 210 -23.99 -21.04 1.30
CA GLU A 210 -25.10 -21.79 0.70
C GLU A 210 -26.34 -21.83 1.64
N ASN A 211 -26.87 -20.66 2.00
CA ASN A 211 -27.99 -20.51 2.95
C ASN A 211 -27.78 -21.17 4.33
N GLY A 212 -26.53 -21.31 4.77
CA GLY A 212 -26.20 -21.89 6.07
C GLY A 212 -25.76 -23.35 6.01
N TYR A 213 -25.85 -24.01 4.85
CA TYR A 213 -25.42 -25.41 4.70
C TYR A 213 -23.90 -25.57 4.68
N LEU A 214 -23.16 -24.53 4.28
CA LEU A 214 -21.70 -24.51 4.21
C LEU A 214 -21.08 -23.48 5.17
N GLY A 215 -21.62 -23.35 6.37
CA GLY A 215 -21.21 -22.34 7.35
C GLY A 215 -22.24 -21.22 7.46
N ARG A 216 -22.18 -20.48 8.57
CA ARG A 216 -23.24 -19.53 8.96
C ARG A 216 -22.76 -18.08 9.11
N GLU A 217 -21.47 -17.84 8.95
CA GLU A 217 -20.85 -16.53 9.10
C GLU A 217 -21.50 -15.49 8.17
N GLU A 218 -21.98 -15.88 6.99
CA GLU A 218 -22.75 -14.99 6.12
C GLU A 218 -24.06 -14.54 6.74
N ILE A 219 -24.78 -15.43 7.42
CA ILE A 219 -26.08 -15.15 8.03
C ILE A 219 -25.88 -14.37 9.34
N ASP A 220 -24.96 -14.84 10.16
CA ASP A 220 -24.84 -14.40 11.55
C ASP A 220 -23.92 -13.16 11.69
N VAL A 221 -23.03 -12.88 10.71
CA VAL A 221 -22.04 -11.79 10.78
C VAL A 221 -22.00 -10.91 9.52
N ILE A 222 -21.79 -11.47 8.33
CA ILE A 222 -21.49 -10.67 7.13
C ILE A 222 -22.74 -9.92 6.64
N THR A 223 -23.87 -10.61 6.45
CA THR A 223 -25.12 -9.97 5.98
C THR A 223 -25.59 -8.87 6.94
N PRO A 224 -25.62 -9.07 8.27
CA PRO A 224 -25.91 -7.98 9.21
C PRO A 224 -24.95 -6.78 9.08
N ALA A 225 -23.65 -7.03 8.84
CA ALA A 225 -22.69 -5.96 8.62
C ALA A 225 -22.97 -5.18 7.32
N LEU A 226 -23.30 -5.86 6.23
CA LEU A 226 -23.65 -5.23 4.95
C LEU A 226 -24.95 -4.42 5.05
N GLU A 227 -25.95 -4.91 5.78
CA GLU A 227 -27.18 -4.16 6.05
C GLU A 227 -26.90 -2.87 6.83
N ARG A 228 -26.03 -2.93 7.83
CA ARG A 228 -25.61 -1.77 8.61
C ARG A 228 -24.78 -0.80 7.77
N ALA A 229 -23.86 -1.28 6.94
CA ALA A 229 -23.11 -0.44 6.00
C ALA A 229 -24.02 0.26 4.99
N ARG A 230 -25.02 -0.45 4.45
CA ARG A 230 -26.04 0.13 3.56
C ARG A 230 -26.86 1.22 4.25
N ALA A 231 -27.21 1.03 5.52
CA ALA A 231 -27.90 2.06 6.32
C ALA A 231 -27.05 3.33 6.53
N LEU A 232 -25.72 3.21 6.45
CA LEU A 232 -24.78 4.34 6.45
C LEU A 232 -24.57 4.97 5.05
N GLY A 233 -25.27 4.49 4.02
CA GLY A 233 -25.15 4.97 2.64
C GLY A 233 -23.98 4.38 1.86
N ILE A 234 -23.36 3.30 2.34
CA ILE A 234 -22.26 2.61 1.66
C ILE A 234 -22.84 1.61 0.65
N ASP A 235 -22.49 1.74 -0.63
CA ASP A 235 -22.85 0.77 -1.68
C ASP A 235 -21.93 -0.46 -1.60
N ALA A 236 -22.28 -1.40 -0.73
CA ALA A 236 -21.54 -2.63 -0.48
C ALA A 236 -22.36 -3.89 -0.77
N PRO A 237 -22.66 -4.22 -2.04
CA PRO A 237 -23.43 -5.41 -2.38
C PRO A 237 -22.65 -6.71 -2.07
N GLY A 238 -23.38 -7.74 -1.62
CA GLY A 238 -22.86 -9.06 -1.24
C GLY A 238 -23.74 -9.73 -0.18
N PRO A 239 -23.25 -10.81 0.47
CA PRO A 239 -22.01 -11.50 0.17
C PRO A 239 -22.12 -12.33 -1.12
N TYR A 240 -21.07 -12.34 -1.94
CA TYR A 240 -20.98 -13.17 -3.15
C TYR A 240 -20.04 -14.36 -2.95
N PRO A 241 -20.29 -15.52 -3.59
CA PRO A 241 -19.25 -16.54 -3.74
C PRO A 241 -18.00 -15.94 -4.41
N ALA A 242 -16.82 -16.14 -3.83
CA ALA A 242 -15.59 -15.51 -4.31
C ALA A 242 -15.25 -15.90 -5.76
N ASP A 243 -15.41 -17.18 -6.10
CA ASP A 243 -15.22 -17.75 -7.44
C ASP A 243 -16.21 -17.20 -8.49
N THR A 244 -17.37 -16.72 -8.04
CA THR A 244 -18.34 -16.01 -8.89
C THR A 244 -17.98 -14.53 -9.04
N LEU A 245 -17.65 -13.86 -7.93
CA LEU A 245 -17.37 -12.43 -7.88
C LEU A 245 -16.15 -12.04 -8.73
N PHE A 246 -15.08 -12.85 -8.71
CA PHE A 246 -13.83 -12.54 -9.42
C PHE A 246 -13.90 -12.74 -10.95
N GLN A 247 -15.08 -12.90 -11.52
CA GLN A 247 -15.28 -12.94 -12.96
C GLN A 247 -15.37 -11.51 -13.53
N PRO A 248 -14.82 -11.24 -14.74
CA PRO A 248 -14.80 -9.91 -15.34
C PRO A 248 -16.16 -9.19 -15.38
N ARG A 249 -17.26 -9.94 -15.55
CA ARG A 249 -18.62 -9.39 -15.62
C ARG A 249 -19.05 -8.62 -14.37
N TYR A 250 -18.59 -9.05 -13.19
CA TYR A 250 -18.90 -8.40 -11.90
C TYR A 250 -17.89 -7.30 -11.61
N LEU A 251 -16.60 -7.60 -11.82
CA LEU A 251 -15.51 -6.65 -11.59
C LEU A 251 -15.63 -5.40 -12.47
N LYS A 252 -16.32 -5.47 -13.62
CA LYS A 252 -16.48 -4.33 -14.54
C LYS A 252 -17.13 -3.11 -13.87
N ASP A 253 -18.02 -3.35 -12.89
CA ASP A 253 -18.82 -2.33 -12.20
C ASP A 253 -18.34 -2.14 -10.75
N ALA A 254 -17.20 -2.75 -10.36
CA ALA A 254 -16.66 -2.68 -9.01
C ALA A 254 -15.53 -1.65 -8.94
N ASP A 255 -15.56 -0.79 -7.93
CA ASP A 255 -14.43 0.09 -7.62
C ASP A 255 -13.40 -0.60 -6.71
N CYS A 256 -13.90 -1.51 -5.86
CA CYS A 256 -13.14 -2.30 -4.91
C CYS A 256 -13.86 -3.62 -4.61
N VAL A 257 -13.09 -4.65 -4.31
CA VAL A 257 -13.57 -5.90 -3.73
C VAL A 257 -13.10 -5.98 -2.29
N LEU A 258 -13.99 -6.30 -1.34
CA LEU A 258 -13.62 -6.70 0.01
C LEU A 258 -13.61 -8.24 0.09
N ALA A 259 -12.41 -8.81 0.18
CA ALA A 259 -12.21 -10.23 0.46
C ALA A 259 -12.10 -10.47 1.97
N MET A 260 -12.61 -11.60 2.45
CA MET A 260 -12.64 -11.91 3.89
C MET A 260 -11.25 -12.26 4.45
N PHE A 261 -10.36 -12.80 3.61
CA PHE A 261 -9.00 -13.15 4.00
C PHE A 261 -8.01 -13.06 2.84
N HIS A 262 -6.72 -13.04 3.19
CA HIS A 262 -5.60 -12.85 2.28
C HIS A 262 -5.66 -13.72 1.00
N ASP A 263 -5.65 -15.04 1.16
CA ASP A 263 -5.58 -15.97 0.02
C ASP A 263 -6.91 -16.08 -0.77
N GLN A 264 -7.98 -15.43 -0.32
CA GLN A 264 -9.24 -15.39 -1.07
C GLN A 264 -9.19 -14.43 -2.25
N GLY A 265 -8.50 -13.29 -2.09
CA GLY A 265 -8.50 -12.20 -3.06
C GLY A 265 -7.16 -11.99 -3.76
N LEU A 266 -6.05 -12.19 -3.05
CA LEU A 266 -4.74 -11.85 -3.58
C LEU A 266 -4.27 -12.75 -4.74
N PRO A 267 -4.57 -14.07 -4.80
CA PRO A 267 -4.19 -14.88 -5.96
C PRO A 267 -4.74 -14.33 -7.29
N VAL A 268 -6.01 -13.90 -7.30
CA VAL A 268 -6.63 -13.31 -8.50
C VAL A 268 -5.97 -11.98 -8.85
N LEU A 269 -5.72 -11.13 -7.85
CA LEU A 269 -5.07 -9.84 -8.08
C LEU A 269 -3.66 -10.02 -8.64
N LYS A 270 -2.83 -10.86 -8.03
CA LYS A 270 -1.45 -11.11 -8.47
C LYS A 270 -1.41 -11.68 -9.88
N TYR A 271 -2.35 -12.57 -10.22
CA TYR A 271 -2.51 -13.07 -11.57
C TYR A 271 -2.88 -11.97 -12.57
N ALA A 272 -3.77 -11.06 -12.19
CA ALA A 272 -4.24 -9.98 -13.05
C ALA A 272 -3.25 -8.82 -13.23
N THR A 273 -2.35 -8.60 -12.27
CA THR A 273 -1.43 -7.45 -12.26
C THR A 273 -0.02 -7.74 -12.74
N PHE A 274 0.34 -9.01 -12.97
CA PHE A 274 1.62 -9.42 -13.57
C PHE A 274 2.88 -8.76 -12.98
N GLY A 275 2.87 -8.43 -11.67
CA GLY A 275 4.00 -7.80 -10.98
C GLY A 275 3.85 -6.30 -10.73
N GLU A 276 2.85 -5.64 -11.32
CA GLU A 276 2.53 -4.22 -11.10
C GLU A 276 1.55 -4.01 -9.93
N GLY A 277 1.35 -5.03 -9.09
CA GLY A 277 0.59 -4.91 -7.86
C GLY A 277 1.23 -3.90 -6.91
N ILE A 278 0.41 -3.12 -6.22
CA ILE A 278 0.82 -2.22 -5.15
C ILE A 278 0.01 -2.50 -3.90
N ASN A 279 0.56 -2.14 -2.75
CA ASN A 279 -0.12 -2.15 -1.47
C ASN A 279 -0.45 -0.70 -1.05
N VAL A 280 -1.70 -0.48 -0.67
CA VAL A 280 -2.22 0.77 -0.13
C VAL A 280 -2.73 0.51 1.28
N THR A 281 -2.32 1.34 2.24
CA THR A 281 -2.81 1.27 3.62
C THR A 281 -3.88 2.32 3.83
N LEU A 282 -5.14 1.88 3.87
CA LEU A 282 -6.30 2.74 4.06
C LEU A 282 -6.55 3.03 5.54
N GLY A 283 -7.20 4.14 5.83
CA GLY A 283 -7.63 4.56 7.18
C GLY A 283 -6.58 5.34 7.96
N LEU A 284 -5.34 5.41 7.47
CA LEU A 284 -4.33 6.31 8.03
C LEU A 284 -4.70 7.78 7.76
N PRO A 285 -4.26 8.73 8.62
CA PRO A 285 -4.42 10.17 8.35
C PRO A 285 -3.55 10.66 7.18
N ILE A 286 -2.64 9.81 6.71
CA ILE A 286 -1.69 10.07 5.63
C ILE A 286 -1.92 9.11 4.46
N ILE A 287 -1.59 9.53 3.25
CA ILE A 287 -1.59 8.64 2.09
C ILE A 287 -0.30 7.82 2.11
N ARG A 288 -0.43 6.49 2.10
CA ARG A 288 0.71 5.57 1.99
C ARG A 288 0.48 4.52 0.92
N THR A 289 1.41 4.44 -0.02
CA THR A 289 1.51 3.34 -0.99
C THR A 289 2.84 2.60 -0.82
N SER A 290 2.92 1.38 -1.33
CA SER A 290 4.10 0.54 -1.25
C SER A 290 4.09 -0.46 -2.39
N VAL A 291 5.28 -0.96 -2.73
CA VAL A 291 5.40 -2.12 -3.59
C VAL A 291 4.80 -3.37 -2.95
N ASP A 292 4.49 -4.36 -3.77
CA ASP A 292 3.84 -5.62 -3.36
C ASP A 292 4.81 -6.83 -3.44
N HIS A 293 6.11 -6.54 -3.40
CA HIS A 293 7.18 -7.53 -3.34
C HIS A 293 8.11 -7.29 -2.14
N GLY A 294 8.91 -8.31 -1.82
CA GLY A 294 9.91 -8.24 -0.75
C GLY A 294 11.20 -7.54 -1.16
N THR A 295 12.23 -7.66 -0.32
CA THR A 295 13.55 -7.03 -0.49
C THR A 295 14.40 -7.59 -1.63
N ALA A 296 14.05 -8.78 -2.14
CA ALA A 296 14.71 -9.45 -3.27
C ALA A 296 16.25 -9.40 -3.18
N LEU A 297 16.79 -9.84 -2.04
CA LEU A 297 18.22 -9.75 -1.70
C LEU A 297 19.13 -10.38 -2.76
N ASP A 298 18.67 -11.45 -3.42
CA ASP A 298 19.37 -12.14 -4.50
C ASP A 298 19.45 -11.34 -5.80
N LEU A 299 18.57 -10.34 -5.99
CA LEU A 299 18.57 -9.44 -7.15
C LEU A 299 19.27 -8.11 -6.89
N ALA A 300 19.48 -7.75 -5.62
CA ALA A 300 20.07 -6.48 -5.24
C ALA A 300 21.45 -6.28 -5.89
N GLY A 301 21.66 -5.15 -6.54
CA GLY A 301 22.91 -4.79 -7.23
C GLY A 301 23.14 -5.52 -8.56
N THR A 302 22.20 -6.36 -9.02
CA THR A 302 22.34 -7.09 -10.28
C THR A 302 21.83 -6.31 -11.49
N GLY A 303 21.03 -5.26 -11.27
CA GLY A 303 20.36 -4.49 -12.33
C GLY A 303 19.21 -5.24 -13.02
N ARG A 304 18.76 -6.37 -12.45
CA ARG A 304 17.67 -7.21 -13.01
C ARG A 304 16.34 -7.08 -12.28
N ALA A 305 16.28 -6.33 -11.18
CA ALA A 305 15.04 -6.10 -10.46
C ALA A 305 14.10 -5.22 -11.31
N ASP A 306 12.81 -5.58 -11.34
CA ASP A 306 11.80 -4.87 -12.11
C ASP A 306 11.22 -3.66 -11.33
N PRO A 307 11.28 -2.42 -11.87
CA PRO A 307 10.73 -1.25 -11.20
C PRO A 307 9.20 -1.10 -11.33
N GLY A 308 8.50 -1.98 -12.06
CA GLY A 308 7.06 -1.85 -12.35
C GLY A 308 6.19 -1.55 -11.13
N SER A 309 6.32 -2.33 -10.05
CA SER A 309 5.57 -2.11 -8.79
C SER A 309 5.91 -0.77 -8.13
N MET A 310 7.17 -0.33 -8.18
CA MET A 310 7.61 0.95 -7.59
C MET A 310 7.06 2.14 -8.38
N ILE A 311 7.08 2.04 -9.71
CA ILE A 311 6.47 3.00 -10.63
C ILE A 311 4.97 3.14 -10.31
N ALA A 312 4.25 2.02 -10.26
CA ALA A 312 2.82 1.99 -9.94
C ALA A 312 2.52 2.57 -8.55
N ALA A 313 3.38 2.31 -7.55
CA ALA A 313 3.19 2.83 -6.20
C ALA A 313 3.35 4.35 -6.15
N ILE A 314 4.32 4.90 -6.88
CA ILE A 314 4.50 6.35 -7.03
C ILE A 314 3.30 6.98 -7.74
N ASP A 315 2.83 6.38 -8.84
CA ASP A 315 1.70 6.89 -9.60
C ASP A 315 0.42 6.95 -8.77
N ALA A 316 0.17 5.89 -8.00
CA ALA A 316 -0.95 5.84 -7.08
C ALA A 316 -0.84 6.91 -6.00
N ALA A 317 0.34 7.10 -5.38
CA ALA A 317 0.53 8.13 -4.37
C ALA A 317 0.28 9.54 -4.92
N VAL A 318 0.82 9.86 -6.10
CA VAL A 318 0.61 11.17 -6.74
C VAL A 318 -0.85 11.38 -7.11
N THR A 319 -1.50 10.37 -7.70
CA THR A 319 -2.93 10.41 -8.06
C THR A 319 -3.79 10.63 -6.81
N MET A 320 -3.50 9.88 -5.74
CA MET A 320 -4.25 9.99 -4.50
C MET A 320 -4.09 11.35 -3.83
N ALA A 321 -2.86 11.88 -3.82
CA ALA A 321 -2.56 13.20 -3.29
C ALA A 321 -3.24 14.32 -4.10
N ARG A 322 -3.34 14.18 -5.44
CA ARG A 322 -4.10 15.10 -6.30
C ARG A 322 -5.57 15.14 -5.93
N HIS A 323 -6.20 13.98 -5.75
CA HIS A 323 -7.60 13.91 -5.34
C HIS A 323 -7.82 14.52 -3.96
N LYS A 324 -6.98 14.17 -2.98
CA LYS A 324 -7.07 14.72 -1.61
C LYS A 324 -6.97 16.25 -1.57
N ARG A 325 -6.12 16.87 -2.41
CA ARG A 325 -5.99 18.34 -2.49
C ARG A 325 -7.12 19.02 -3.26
N SER A 326 -7.84 18.29 -4.09
CA SER A 326 -8.92 18.82 -4.93
C SER A 326 -10.30 18.69 -4.29
N ALA A 327 -10.43 17.82 -3.27
CA ALA A 327 -11.62 17.62 -2.45
C ALA A 327 -11.75 18.71 -1.38
#